data_AF-A0A843DYV4-F1
#
_entry.id   AF-A0A843DYV4-F1
#
_cell.length_a   1.000
_cell.length_b   1.000
_cell.length_c   1.000
_cell.angle_alpha   90.00
_cell.angle_beta   90.00
_cell.angle_gamma   90.00
#
_symmetry.space_group_name_H-M   'P 1'
#
loop_
_entity.id
_entity.type
_entity.pdbx_description
1 polymer ?
#
loop_
_entity_poly.entity_id
_entity_poly.type
_entity_poly.pdbx_seq_one_letter_code
_entity_poly.pdbx_strand_id
1 'polypeptide(L)'
;KQDGYARFGGLIQNSRGVEDEDCLISEAAKEIGSEVIFRLPRSPTVQQCESKDSTVVSGAPDSDMAGLYRKLSKVLLDRSDDISGGMKIDDYSGCDGCN
;
A
#
# COMPACT_ATOMS: atom_id res chain seq x y z
N LYS A 1 -21.05 -10.42 -21.54
CA LYS A 1 -21.00 -10.27 -20.07
C LYS A 1 -19.51 -10.11 -19.76
N GLN A 2 -19.03 -8.89 -19.50
CA GLN A 2 -17.66 -8.72 -19.03
C GLN A 2 -17.73 -8.82 -17.53
N ASP A 3 -17.26 -9.95 -17.01
CA ASP A 3 -17.13 -10.16 -15.57
C ASP A 3 -16.29 -9.01 -15.01
N GLY A 4 -16.78 -8.39 -13.93
CA GLY A 4 -16.15 -7.29 -13.21
C GLY A 4 -14.86 -7.75 -12.56
N TYR A 5 -13.89 -8.11 -13.39
CA TYR A 5 -12.54 -8.50 -13.04
C TYR A 5 -11.77 -7.27 -12.59
N ALA A 6 -10.86 -7.45 -11.65
CA ALA A 6 -10.20 -6.41 -10.86
C ALA A 6 -9.91 -5.09 -11.59
N ARG A 7 -10.14 -3.97 -10.90
CA ARG A 7 -9.79 -2.63 -11.40
C ARG A 7 -8.38 -2.25 -10.97
N PHE A 8 -7.66 -1.56 -11.86
CA PHE A 8 -6.38 -0.97 -11.54
C PHE A 8 -6.58 0.35 -10.77
N GLY A 9 -6.13 0.39 -9.51
CA GLY A 9 -6.38 1.52 -8.60
C GLY A 9 -5.33 2.63 -8.60
N GLY A 10 -4.18 2.41 -9.25
CA GLY A 10 -3.05 3.33 -9.29
C GLY A 10 -1.71 2.70 -8.96
N LEU A 11 -0.66 3.52 -8.99
CA LEU A 11 0.71 3.13 -8.67
C LEU A 11 1.10 3.60 -7.26
N ILE A 12 1.81 2.74 -6.53
CA ILE A 12 2.51 3.10 -5.30
C ILE A 12 4.00 3.09 -5.61
N GLN A 13 4.67 4.23 -5.45
CA GLN A 13 6.11 4.29 -5.60
C GLN A 13 6.77 3.86 -4.30
N ASN A 14 7.59 2.81 -4.36
CA ASN A 14 8.53 2.47 -3.30
C ASN A 14 9.92 3.01 -3.69
N SER A 15 10.25 4.22 -3.23
CA SER A 15 11.44 4.94 -3.69
C SER A 15 12.71 4.19 -3.33
N ARG A 16 13.59 4.02 -4.30
CA ARG A 16 14.90 3.38 -4.11
C ARG A 16 16.03 4.40 -3.93
N GLY A 17 15.73 5.68 -4.08
CA GLY A 17 16.70 6.78 -4.01
C GLY A 17 17.40 7.01 -5.35
N VAL A 18 16.66 6.83 -6.45
CA VAL A 18 17.16 7.10 -7.81
C VAL A 18 16.95 8.58 -8.12
N GLU A 19 17.88 9.17 -8.88
CA GLU A 19 17.74 10.56 -9.36
C GLU A 19 16.51 10.68 -10.27
N ASP A 20 15.74 11.77 -10.09
CA ASP A 20 14.49 12.03 -10.83
C ASP A 20 13.43 10.91 -10.79
N GLU A 21 13.50 10.00 -9.82
CA GLU A 21 12.58 8.86 -9.68
C GLU A 21 11.12 9.32 -9.65
N ASP A 22 10.85 10.43 -8.97
CA ASP A 22 9.48 10.93 -8.84
C ASP A 22 8.91 11.38 -10.18
N CYS A 23 9.72 12.03 -11.01
CA CYS A 23 9.33 12.50 -12.34
C CYS A 23 9.08 11.29 -13.27
N LEU A 24 10.03 10.36 -13.32
CA LEU A 24 9.95 9.17 -14.16
C LEU A 24 8.71 8.33 -13.87
N ILE A 25 8.41 8.08 -12.59
CA ILE A 25 7.23 7.30 -12.20
C ILE A 25 5.94 8.08 -12.48
N SER A 26 5.96 9.42 -12.37
CA SER A 26 4.80 10.25 -12.72
C SER A 26 4.47 10.19 -14.20
N GLU A 27 5.47 10.29 -15.06
CA GLU A 27 5.28 10.21 -16.51
C GLU A 27 4.84 8.80 -16.93
N ALA A 28 5.46 7.75 -16.37
CA ALA A 28 5.02 6.38 -16.60
C ALA A 28 3.56 6.14 -16.17
N ALA A 29 3.13 6.71 -15.03
CA ALA A 29 1.75 6.65 -14.59
C ALA A 29 0.79 7.28 -15.62
N LYS A 30 1.14 8.47 -16.13
CA LYS A 30 0.33 9.16 -17.14
C LYS A 30 0.26 8.37 -18.45
N GLU A 31 1.36 7.79 -18.91
CA GLU A 31 1.42 7.00 -20.14
C GLU A 31 0.47 5.79 -20.10
N ILE A 32 0.33 5.14 -18.95
CA ILE A 32 -0.61 4.01 -18.77
C ILE A 32 -2.03 4.45 -18.41
N GLY A 33 -2.33 5.74 -18.44
CA GLY A 33 -3.64 6.29 -18.09
C GLY A 33 -3.98 6.15 -16.61
N SER A 34 -2.97 6.28 -15.73
CA SER A 34 -3.09 6.12 -14.28
C SER A 34 -2.40 7.24 -13.52
N GLU A 35 -2.34 7.10 -12.19
CA GLU A 35 -1.73 8.06 -11.28
C GLU A 35 -0.93 7.36 -10.18
N VAL A 36 0.02 8.10 -9.62
CA VAL A 36 0.75 7.67 -8.42
C VAL A 36 -0.07 8.07 -7.19
N ILE A 37 -0.69 7.09 -6.53
CA ILE A 37 -1.59 7.33 -5.39
C ILE A 37 -0.82 7.55 -4.08
N PHE A 38 0.42 7.07 -3.99
CA PHE A 38 1.26 7.24 -2.81
C PHE A 38 2.74 7.04 -3.14
N ARG A 39 3.62 7.71 -2.40
CA ARG A 39 5.09 7.55 -2.49
C ARG A 39 5.66 7.24 -1.11
N LEU A 40 6.42 6.16 -1.02
CA LEU A 40 7.13 5.72 0.17
C LEU A 40 8.61 6.02 -0.01
N PRO A 41 9.22 6.87 0.84
CA PRO A 41 10.64 7.16 0.77
C PRO A 41 11.45 5.94 1.18
N ARG A 42 12.70 5.87 0.71
CA ARG A 42 13.66 4.89 1.20
C ARG A 42 13.93 5.13 2.69
N SER A 43 13.79 4.10 3.52
CA SER A 43 14.07 4.21 4.95
C SER A 43 14.94 3.06 5.47
N PRO A 44 15.97 3.35 6.28
CA PRO A 44 16.74 2.34 6.99
C PRO A 44 15.90 1.50 7.96
N THR A 45 14.82 2.06 8.51
CA THR A 45 13.93 1.36 9.44
C THR A 45 13.30 0.13 8.79
N VAL A 46 12.96 0.21 7.50
CA VAL A 46 12.42 -0.92 6.74
C VAL A 46 13.43 -2.08 6.71
N GLN A 47 14.68 -1.79 6.34
CA GLN A 47 15.75 -2.79 6.25
C GLN A 47 16.05 -3.43 7.61
N GLN A 48 16.02 -2.65 8.69
CA GLN A 48 16.21 -3.16 10.05
C GLN A 48 15.07 -4.10 10.47
N CYS A 49 13.82 -3.78 10.14
CA CYS A 49 12.69 -4.64 10.43
C CYS A 49 12.70 -5.91 9.57
N GLU A 50 13.01 -5.79 8.28
CA GLU A 50 13.18 -6.93 7.36
C GLU A 50 14.27 -7.90 7.84
N SER A 51 15.40 -7.40 8.35
CA SER A 51 16.47 -8.25 8.92
C SER A 51 16.05 -9.06 10.16
N LYS A 52 14.90 -8.72 10.76
CA LYS A 52 14.31 -9.38 11.93
C LYS A 52 13.01 -10.11 11.58
N ASP A 53 12.74 -10.34 10.29
CA ASP A 53 11.51 -10.95 9.78
C ASP A 53 10.22 -10.29 10.32
N SER A 54 10.28 -8.97 10.55
CA SER A 54 9.18 -8.19 11.12
C SER A 54 8.76 -7.06 10.19
N THR A 55 7.47 -6.72 10.20
CA THR A 55 6.99 -5.53 9.49
C THR A 55 7.40 -4.25 10.23
N VAL A 56 7.46 -3.12 9.54
CA VAL A 56 7.74 -1.83 10.20
C VAL A 56 6.64 -1.46 11.20
N VAL A 57 5.38 -1.81 10.91
CA VAL A 57 4.25 -1.51 11.80
C VAL A 57 4.35 -2.29 13.12
N SER A 58 4.87 -3.51 13.11
CA SER A 58 5.09 -4.33 14.31
C SER A 58 6.44 -4.06 14.98
N GLY A 59 7.51 -3.94 14.20
CA GLY A 59 8.89 -3.84 14.70
C GLY A 59 9.34 -2.42 15.03
N ALA A 60 8.71 -1.40 14.46
CA ALA A 60 9.01 0.02 14.71
C ALA A 60 7.73 0.88 14.61
N PRO A 61 6.73 0.65 15.49
CA PRO A 61 5.39 1.24 15.39
C PRO A 61 5.38 2.77 15.46
N ASP A 62 6.37 3.37 16.12
CA ASP A 62 6.49 4.82 16.31
C ASP A 62 7.38 5.50 15.26
N SER A 63 7.86 4.75 14.26
CA SER A 63 8.66 5.29 13.18
C SER A 63 7.83 6.10 12.18
N ASP A 64 8.46 7.07 11.52
CA ASP A 64 7.83 7.83 10.44
C ASP A 64 7.31 6.91 9.33
N MET A 65 8.04 5.83 9.04
CA MET A 65 7.62 4.82 8.06
C MET A 65 6.36 4.08 8.49
N ALA A 66 6.23 3.69 9.77
CA ALA A 66 4.99 3.11 10.26
C ALA A 66 3.81 4.08 10.09
N GLY A 67 4.05 5.38 10.34
CA GLY A 67 3.08 6.43 10.05
C GLY A 67 2.68 6.51 8.57
N LEU A 68 3.65 6.41 7.66
CA LEU A 68 3.41 6.40 6.21
C LEU A 68 2.64 5.16 5.75
N TYR A 69 2.95 3.98 6.26
CA TYR A 69 2.18 2.77 5.96
C TYR A 69 0.73 2.88 6.44
N ARG A 70 0.49 3.43 7.64
CA ARG A 70 -0.89 3.68 8.13
C ARG A 70 -1.64 4.67 7.23
N LYS A 71 -0.97 5.73 6.77
CA LYS A 71 -1.56 6.69 5.81
C LYS A 71 -1.88 6.02 4.47
N LEU A 72 -0.97 5.20 3.94
CA LEU A 72 -1.20 4.42 2.73
C LEU A 72 -2.41 3.49 2.89
N SER A 73 -2.51 2.75 3.99
CA SER A 73 -3.65 1.88 4.27
C SER A 73 -4.98 2.65 4.26
N LYS A 74 -5.01 3.86 4.83
CA LYS A 74 -6.19 4.72 4.78
C LYS A 74 -6.55 5.16 3.36
N VAL A 75 -5.56 5.59 2.56
CA VAL A 75 -5.78 5.93 1.16
C VAL A 75 -6.33 4.75 0.36
N LEU A 76 -5.85 3.54 0.63
CA LEU A 76 -6.36 2.33 -0.04
C LEU A 76 -7.79 2.00 0.38
N LEU A 77 -8.11 2.10 1.68
CA LEU A 77 -9.45 1.84 2.21
C LEU A 77 -10.47 2.82 1.61
N ASP A 78 -10.18 4.12 1.66
CA ASP A 78 -11.05 5.17 1.11
C ASP A 78 -11.32 4.95 -0.40
N ARG A 79 -10.34 4.41 -1.14
CA ARG A 79 -10.46 4.13 -2.58
C ARG A 79 -11.11 2.78 -2.91
N SER A 80 -11.21 1.86 -1.93
CA SER A 80 -11.87 0.57 -2.12
C SER A 80 -13.39 0.63 -1.87
N ASP A 81 -13.85 1.58 -1.05
CA ASP A 81 -15.26 1.71 -0.64
C ASP A 81 -16.20 2.15 -1.78
N ASP A 82 -15.66 2.77 -2.84
CA ASP A 82 -16.42 3.22 -4.02
C ASP A 82 -16.77 2.10 -5.02
N ILE A 83 -16.44 0.84 -4.71
CA ILE A 83 -16.69 -0.30 -5.61
C ILE A 83 -17.96 -1.06 -5.16
N SER A 84 -19.06 -0.90 -5.91
CA SER A 84 -20.21 -1.80 -5.76
C SER A 84 -19.77 -3.23 -6.13
N GLY A 85 -19.53 -4.07 -5.12
CA GLY A 85 -18.98 -5.42 -5.29
C GLY A 85 -17.51 -5.58 -4.91
N GLY A 86 -16.87 -4.59 -4.27
CA GLY A 86 -15.57 -4.75 -3.63
C GLY A 86 -15.62 -5.79 -2.49
N MET A 87 -14.47 -6.36 -2.11
CA MET A 87 -14.38 -7.29 -0.98
C MET A 87 -15.02 -6.64 0.24
N LYS A 88 -16.19 -7.15 0.65
CA LYS A 88 -16.72 -6.87 1.97
C LYS A 88 -15.77 -7.52 2.94
N ILE A 89 -15.15 -6.73 3.81
CA ILE A 89 -14.68 -7.26 5.09
C ILE A 89 -15.97 -7.66 5.81
N ASP A 90 -16.35 -8.92 5.65
CA ASP A 90 -17.26 -9.54 6.60
C ASP A 90 -16.50 -9.52 7.93
N ASP A 91 -17.12 -8.94 8.97
CA ASP A 91 -16.53 -8.80 10.29
C ASP A 91 -15.73 -10.04 10.65
N TYR A 92 -14.44 -9.86 10.93
CA TYR A 92 -13.53 -10.90 11.42
C TYR A 92 -14.16 -11.50 12.70
N SER A 93 -14.96 -12.54 12.56
CA SER A 93 -15.30 -13.43 13.65
C SER A 93 -14.01 -14.16 14.00
N GLY A 94 -13.51 -13.88 15.20
CA GLY A 94 -12.29 -14.49 15.72
C GLY A 94 -12.32 -16.00 15.53
N CYS A 95 -11.18 -16.57 15.19
CA CYS A 95 -10.99 -18.01 15.17
C CYS A 95 -11.02 -18.55 16.61
N ASP A 96 -12.23 -18.69 17.17
CA ASP A 96 -12.47 -19.52 18.35
C ASP A 96 -12.44 -20.99 17.89
N GLY A 97 -11.25 -21.59 17.85
CA GLY A 97 -11.16 -22.97 17.38
C GLY A 97 -9.76 -23.58 17.22
N CYS A 98 -8.88 -23.40 18.20
CA CYS A 98 -7.78 -24.36 18.43
C CYS A 98 -7.96 -24.94 19.83
N ASN A 99 -8.64 -26.09 19.91
CA ASN A 99 -8.41 -27.07 20.96
C ASN A 99 -7.31 -28.02 20.50
#